data_AF-A0A8B7P3K4-F1
#
_entry.id   AF-A0A8B7P3K4-F1
#
_cell.length_a   1.000
_cell.length_b   1.000
_cell.length_c   1.000
_cell.angle_alpha   90.00
_cell.angle_beta   90.00
_cell.angle_gamma   90.00
#
_symmetry.space_group_name_H-M   'P 1'
#
loop_
_entity.id
_entity.type
_entity.pdbx_description
1 polymer ?
#
loop_
_entity_poly.entity_id
_entity_poly.type
_entity_poly.pdbx_seq_one_letter_code
_entity_poly.pdbx_strand_id
1 'polypeptide(L)'
;MGLDSDWHSEYYFPMHRWVNHSLRYELAEYACCLPQDDLCPDLRRLDLQEKRKYYQYIVRIPDGPAQVESLPGDEKFSDEYFWTFMKEKGKLASQTTFIQWS
;
A
#
# COMPACT_ATOMS: atom_id res chain seq x y z
N MET A 1 -44.42 -15.55 -4.16
CA MET A 1 -43.71 -16.84 -4.10
C MET A 1 -43.17 -17.10 -5.50
N GLY A 2 -41.92 -16.73 -5.72
CA GLY A 2 -41.16 -16.93 -6.94
C GLY A 2 -39.71 -16.95 -6.47
N LEU A 3 -39.20 -18.15 -6.26
CA LEU A 3 -37.81 -18.40 -5.90
C LEU A 3 -37.00 -18.20 -7.17
N ASP A 4 -36.61 -16.96 -7.44
CA ASP A 4 -35.65 -16.68 -8.48
C ASP A 4 -34.30 -17.17 -7.96
N SER A 5 -33.93 -18.32 -8.50
CA SER A 5 -32.74 -19.08 -8.27
C SER A 5 -31.51 -18.33 -8.76
N ASP A 6 -30.95 -17.46 -7.94
CA ASP A 6 -29.66 -16.81 -8.21
C ASP A 6 -28.52 -17.65 -7.59
N TRP A 7 -28.23 -18.78 -8.24
CA TRP A 7 -27.23 -19.77 -7.79
C TRP A 7 -25.78 -19.35 -8.07
N HIS A 8 -25.41 -18.09 -7.81
CA HIS A 8 -24.02 -17.68 -7.63
C HIS A 8 -23.94 -16.27 -7.04
N SER A 9 -24.22 -16.11 -5.74
CA SER A 9 -23.80 -14.91 -5.02
C SER A 9 -22.28 -14.96 -4.83
N GLU A 10 -21.55 -14.17 -5.61
CA GLU A 10 -20.11 -13.99 -5.46
C GLU A 10 -19.83 -12.98 -4.35
N TYR A 11 -18.97 -13.37 -3.41
CA TYR A 11 -18.52 -12.51 -2.31
C TYR A 11 -17.10 -12.03 -2.58
N TYR A 12 -16.84 -10.76 -2.30
CA TYR A 12 -15.57 -10.12 -2.60
C TYR A 12 -14.88 -9.61 -1.33
N PHE A 13 -13.69 -10.13 -1.06
CA PHE A 13 -12.87 -9.74 0.09
C PHE A 13 -11.50 -9.25 -0.40
N PRO A 14 -11.37 -7.95 -0.75
CA PRO A 14 -10.14 -7.44 -1.35
C PRO A 14 -8.98 -7.50 -0.36
N MET A 15 -7.84 -8.06 -0.79
CA MET A 15 -6.62 -8.17 -0.01
C MET A 15 -5.41 -7.81 -0.87
N HIS A 16 -5.16 -6.51 -0.99
CA HIS A 16 -4.08 -5.95 -1.80
C HIS A 16 -2.87 -5.54 -0.95
N ARG A 17 -2.44 -6.41 -0.03
CA ARG A 17 -1.31 -6.17 0.89
C ARG A 17 -0.64 -7.46 1.31
N TRP A 18 0.57 -7.36 1.86
CA TRP A 18 1.27 -8.50 2.44
C TRP A 18 0.58 -8.97 3.74
N VAL A 19 0.48 -10.29 3.92
CA VAL A 19 -0.17 -10.91 5.09
C VAL A 19 0.90 -11.24 6.13
N ASN A 20 0.74 -10.72 7.34
CA ASN A 20 1.62 -11.03 8.46
C ASN A 20 1.12 -12.28 9.19
N HIS A 21 1.99 -13.28 9.33
CA HIS A 21 1.67 -14.55 10.00
C HIS A 21 1.28 -14.41 11.48
N SER A 22 1.62 -13.29 12.13
CA SER A 22 1.38 -13.05 13.56
C SER A 22 0.05 -12.34 13.85
N LEU A 23 -0.70 -11.94 12.81
CA LEU A 23 -1.92 -11.15 12.95
C LEU A 23 -3.16 -11.97 12.53
N ARG A 24 -4.24 -11.83 13.29
CA ARG A 24 -5.56 -12.32 12.90
C ARG A 24 -6.26 -11.26 12.07
N TYR A 25 -6.71 -11.63 10.88
CA TYR A 25 -7.45 -10.76 9.97
C TYR A 25 -8.94 -11.12 9.98
N GLU A 26 -9.79 -10.11 10.12
CA GLU A 26 -11.23 -10.21 9.88
C GLU A 26 -11.55 -9.33 8.67
N LEU A 27 -12.10 -9.93 7.61
CA LEU A 27 -12.40 -9.25 6.36
C LEU A 27 -13.92 -9.14 6.20
N ALA A 28 -14.41 -7.90 6.10
CA ALA A 28 -15.77 -7.64 5.68
C ALA A 28 -15.85 -7.64 4.14
N GLU A 29 -17.03 -7.95 3.60
CA GLU A 29 -17.27 -7.85 2.16
C GLU A 29 -16.98 -6.42 1.67
N TYR A 30 -16.24 -6.30 0.56
CA TYR A 30 -15.67 -5.08 0.00
C TYR A 30 -14.73 -4.29 0.92
N ALA A 31 -14.53 -4.72 2.18
CA ALA A 31 -13.69 -4.11 3.20
C ALA A 31 -13.91 -2.59 3.39
N CYS A 32 -15.12 -2.10 3.14
CA CYS A 32 -15.46 -0.67 3.21
C CYS A 32 -16.49 -0.42 4.29
N CYS A 33 -16.10 0.28 5.36
CA CYS A 33 -17.01 0.76 6.39
C CYS A 33 -16.42 1.98 7.10
N LEU A 34 -17.29 2.77 7.73
CA LEU A 34 -16.85 3.86 8.60
C LEU A 34 -16.39 3.28 9.94
N PRO A 35 -15.48 3.97 10.68
CA PRO A 35 -14.99 3.48 11.96
C PRO A 35 -16.08 3.16 12.99
N GLN A 36 -17.17 3.93 13.01
CA GLN A 36 -18.30 3.72 13.91
C GLN A 36 -19.15 2.48 13.56
N ASP A 37 -19.09 2.02 12.30
CA ASP A 37 -19.84 0.89 11.77
C ASP A 37 -18.97 -0.37 11.66
N ASP A 38 -17.79 -0.35 12.27
CA ASP A 38 -16.87 -1.46 12.28
C ASP A 38 -17.42 -2.64 13.08
N LEU A 39 -17.49 -3.82 12.46
CA LEU A 39 -17.81 -5.07 13.16
C LEU A 39 -16.72 -5.49 14.16
N CYS A 40 -15.47 -5.05 13.95
CA CYS A 40 -14.30 -5.47 14.73
C CYS A 40 -13.34 -4.28 15.04
N PRO A 41 -13.78 -3.28 15.82
CA PRO A 41 -13.03 -2.05 16.09
C PRO A 41 -11.67 -2.28 16.77
N ASP A 42 -11.56 -3.32 17.60
CA ASP A 42 -10.32 -3.65 18.28
C ASP A 42 -9.24 -4.14 17.32
N LEU A 43 -9.60 -5.00 16.35
CA LEU A 43 -8.65 -5.47 15.34
C LEU A 43 -8.22 -4.35 14.41
N ARG A 44 -9.14 -3.45 14.04
CA ARG A 44 -8.80 -2.26 13.26
C ARG A 44 -7.86 -1.34 14.02
N ARG A 45 -8.09 -1.13 15.32
CA ARG A 45 -7.22 -0.34 16.17
C ARG A 45 -5.80 -0.92 16.24
N LEU A 46 -5.67 -2.25 16.36
CA LEU A 46 -4.39 -2.93 16.33
C LEU A 46 -3.70 -2.78 14.96
N ASP A 47 -4.40 -2.98 13.84
CA ASP A 47 -3.86 -2.78 12.48
C ASP A 47 -3.34 -1.34 12.29
N LEU A 48 -4.09 -0.34 12.77
CA LEU A 48 -3.68 1.06 12.72
C LEU A 48 -2.47 1.36 13.61
N GLN A 49 -2.38 0.73 14.79
CA GLN A 49 -1.23 0.88 15.67
C GLN A 49 0.03 0.29 15.03
N GLU A 50 -0.05 -0.89 14.43
CA GLU A 50 1.06 -1.49 13.69
C GLU A 50 1.47 -0.60 12.51
N LYS A 51 0.52 -0.12 11.70
CA LYS A 51 0.81 0.80 10.59
C LYS A 51 1.54 2.06 11.05
N ARG A 52 1.13 2.67 12.17
CA ARG A 52 1.82 3.86 12.71
C ARG A 52 3.28 3.60 13.09
N LYS A 53 3.65 2.36 13.45
CA LYS A 53 5.05 1.99 13.73
C LYS A 53 5.91 1.98 12.47
N TYR A 54 5.35 1.60 11.32
CA TYR A 54 6.09 1.50 10.06
C TYR A 54 6.01 2.78 9.21
N TYR A 55 4.86 3.45 9.20
CA TYR A 55 4.60 4.67 8.42
C TYR A 55 4.94 5.93 9.23
N GLN A 56 6.20 6.05 9.63
CA GLN A 56 6.70 7.22 10.36
C GLN A 56 7.13 8.33 9.39
N TYR A 57 6.98 9.57 9.84
CA TYR A 57 7.38 10.76 9.09
C TYR A 57 8.54 11.48 9.76
N ILE A 58 9.34 12.15 8.95
CA ILE A 58 10.46 13.00 9.35
C ILE A 58 10.42 14.31 8.56
N VAL A 59 10.78 15.42 9.21
CA VAL A 59 10.96 16.71 8.54
C VAL A 59 12.46 16.96 8.41
N ARG A 60 13.03 16.66 7.24
CA ARG A 60 14.47 16.82 6.98
C ARG A 60 14.88 18.26 6.68
N ILE A 61 13.94 19.09 6.22
CA ILE A 61 14.16 20.49 5.84
C ILE A 61 13.30 21.35 6.77
N PRO A 62 13.87 22.31 7.53
CA PRO A 62 13.08 23.24 8.34
C PRO A 62 12.00 23.92 7.51
N ASP A 63 10.77 23.98 8.03
CA ASP A 63 9.56 24.48 7.35
C ASP A 63 9.20 23.78 6.02
N GLY A 64 9.83 22.63 5.74
CA GLY A 64 9.51 21.77 4.61
C GLY A 64 8.38 20.78 4.89
N PRO A 65 7.84 20.12 3.84
CA PRO A 65 6.84 19.07 4.01
C PRO A 65 7.43 17.86 4.73
N ALA A 66 6.57 17.16 5.49
CA ALA A 66 6.92 15.89 6.09
C ALA A 66 7.23 14.85 5.01
N GLN A 67 8.27 14.05 5.25
CA GLN A 67 8.74 13.00 4.36
C GLN A 67 8.60 11.66 5.06
N VAL A 68 8.52 10.58 4.30
CA VAL A 68 8.60 9.22 4.86
C VAL A 68 9.99 9.02 5.46
N GLU A 69 10.04 8.55 6.71
CA GLU A 69 11.28 8.25 7.41
C GLU A 69 11.99 7.05 6.77
N SER A 70 11.25 5.93 6.66
CA SER A 70 11.70 4.68 6.03
C SER A 70 10.57 4.12 5.16
N LEU A 71 10.91 3.65 3.95
CA LEU A 71 9.91 3.15 3.00
C LEU A 71 9.35 1.79 3.47
N PRO A 72 8.05 1.70 3.79
CA PRO A 72 7.43 0.44 4.20
C PRO A 72 7.49 -0.60 3.07
N GLY A 73 7.52 -1.88 3.44
CA GLY A 73 7.60 -2.99 2.48
C GLY A 73 6.47 -2.97 1.45
N ASP A 74 5.25 -2.66 1.90
CA ASP A 74 4.04 -2.60 1.08
C ASP A 74 4.10 -1.49 0.01
N GLU A 75 4.93 -0.45 0.21
CA GLU A 75 5.10 0.68 -0.70
C GLU A 75 6.32 0.52 -1.63
N LYS A 76 7.07 -0.57 -1.49
CA LYS A 76 8.21 -0.84 -2.38
C LYS A 76 7.69 -1.15 -3.77
N PHE A 77 8.46 -0.71 -4.76
CA PHE A 77 8.26 -1.16 -6.12
C PHE A 77 8.34 -2.69 -6.19
N SER A 78 7.53 -3.27 -7.08
CA SER A 78 7.78 -4.65 -7.50
C SER A 78 9.17 -4.73 -8.13
N ASP A 79 9.84 -5.87 -7.95
CA ASP A 79 11.22 -6.05 -8.42
C ASP A 79 11.36 -5.76 -9.91
N GLU A 80 10.38 -6.17 -10.72
CA GLU A 80 10.35 -5.92 -12.16
C GLU A 80 10.24 -4.43 -12.51
N TYR A 81 9.38 -3.69 -11.81
CA TYR A 81 9.21 -2.26 -12.02
C TYR A 81 10.47 -1.50 -11.60
N PHE A 82 11.08 -1.88 -10.48
CA PHE A 82 12.32 -1.27 -10.00
C PHE A 82 13.45 -1.35 -11.03
N TRP A 83 13.66 -2.52 -11.64
CA TRP A 83 14.69 -2.69 -12.67
C TRP A 83 14.40 -1.91 -13.94
N THR A 84 13.14 -1.80 -14.32
CA THR A 84 12.72 -0.99 -15.47
C THR A 84 13.02 0.49 -15.22
N PHE A 85 12.66 1.00 -14.04
CA PHE A 85 12.96 2.36 -13.62
C PHE A 85 14.46 2.67 -13.63
N MET A 86 15.27 1.76 -13.09
CA MET A 86 16.73 1.94 -13.03
C MET A 86 17.38 1.97 -14.41
N LYS A 87 16.91 1.14 -15.35
CA LYS A 87 17.38 1.15 -16.75
C LYS A 87 17.08 2.47 -17.44
N GLU A 88 15.86 2.96 -17.33
CA GLU A 88 15.46 4.23 -17.97
C GLU A 88 16.20 5.42 -17.36
N LYS A 89 16.39 5.44 -16.04
CA LYS A 89 17.21 6.46 -15.37
C LYS A 89 18.65 6.46 -15.88
N GLY A 90 19.25 5.28 -16.05
CA GLY A 90 20.60 5.14 -16.60
C GLY A 90 20.71 5.67 -18.03
N LYS A 91 19.74 5.33 -18.89
CA LYS A 91 19.65 5.82 -20.27
C LYS A 91 19.58 7.34 -20.33
N LEU A 92 18.70 7.96 -19.53
CA LEU A 92 18.58 9.42 -19.46
C LEU A 92 19.86 10.11 -18.97
N ALA A 93 20.54 9.52 -17.96
CA ALA A 93 21.80 10.05 -17.47
C ALA A 93 22.89 10.00 -18.55
N SER A 94 22.99 8.89 -19.30
CA SER A 94 23.96 8.80 -20.40
C SER A 94 23.70 9.81 -21.52
N GLN A 95 22.43 10.07 -21.85
CA GLN A 95 22.06 11.07 -22.86
C GLN A 95 22.38 12.48 -22.40
N THR A 96 22.13 12.80 -21.13
CA THR A 96 22.40 14.13 -20.56
C THR A 96 23.90 14.42 -20.50
N THR A 97 24.71 13.44 -20.08
CA THR A 97 26.17 13.58 -20.06
C THR A 97 26.74 13.71 -21.47
N PHE A 98 26.20 12.98 -22.45
CA PHE A 98 26.64 13.07 -23.84
C PHE A 98 26.45 14.49 -24.42
N ILE A 99 25.34 15.16 -24.09
CA ILE A 99 25.05 16.53 -24.53
C ILE A 99 25.98 17.57 -23.88
N GLN A 100 26.46 17.34 -22.65
CA GLN A 100 27.42 18.26 -22.01
C GLN A 100 28.85 18.13 -22.55
N TRP A 101 29.18 17.00 -23.17
CA TRP A 101 30.53 16.70 -23.69
C TRP A 101 30.69 16.97 -25.19
N SER A 102 29.60 17.22 -25.91
CA SER A 102 29.58 17.61 -27.34
C SER A 102 29.50 19.12 -27.52
#